data_AF-A0A345E8D7-F1
#
_entry.id   AF-A0A345E8D7-F1
#
_cell.length_a   1.000
_cell.length_b   1.000
_cell.length_c   1.000
_cell.angle_alpha   90.00
_cell.angle_beta   90.00
_cell.angle_gamma   90.00
#
_symmetry.space_group_name_H-M   'P 1'
#
loop_
_entity.id
_entity.type
_entity.pdbx_description
1 polymer ?
#
loop_
_entity_poly.entity_id
_entity_poly.type
_entity_poly.pdbx_seq_one_letter_code
_entity_poly.pdbx_strand_id
1 'polypeptide(L)'
;MEYRTVADELADWFLETPLDVSMEADMQCRLVERLRDILQNEDALYTTCHNPALTTDGNYAEYKRPYIDRIAESGRNDGSLSRVHPEVNLSDPDGPNEQIDVVVFDDELSYPVSWNGGSKRYDERDVTAAFELKFITNQNVLSNELTTATLRSASKAEMRRDDAVEKLHTTNRKLEHDLNRLNDLPTDDTYLIVFSHYNYLFQPDFLDLNTHTYKKNRKIGWAVDTWLSAEAESGSTEILYAHPGGKTWWSS
;
A
#
# COMPACT_ATOMS: atom_id res chain seq x y z
N MET A 1 -19.08 3.65 -0.71
CA MET A 1 -18.27 3.27 0.47
C MET A 1 -17.19 4.31 0.64
N GLU A 2 -16.88 4.73 1.87
CA GLU A 2 -15.72 5.62 2.10
C GLU A 2 -14.52 4.79 2.54
N TYR A 3 -13.62 4.48 1.61
CA TYR A 3 -12.48 3.60 1.82
C TYR A 3 -11.49 4.14 2.85
N ARG A 4 -11.34 5.47 2.94
CA ARG A 4 -10.60 6.15 4.00
C ARG A 4 -11.04 5.73 5.41
N THR A 5 -12.35 5.57 5.63
CA THR A 5 -12.89 5.14 6.93
C THR A 5 -12.40 3.73 7.29
N VAL A 6 -12.26 2.85 6.30
CA VAL A 6 -11.76 1.48 6.53
C VAL A 6 -10.27 1.49 6.91
N ALA A 7 -9.48 2.34 6.25
CA ALA A 7 -8.08 2.54 6.63
C ALA A 7 -7.95 3.11 8.06
N ASP A 8 -8.84 4.04 8.44
CA ASP A 8 -8.89 4.59 9.78
C ASP A 8 -9.22 3.54 10.85
N GLU A 9 -10.21 2.69 10.60
CA GLU A 9 -10.59 1.57 11.48
C GLU A 9 -9.45 0.56 11.63
N LEU A 10 -8.74 0.25 10.53
CA LEU A 10 -7.58 -0.63 10.54
C LEU A 10 -6.45 -0.05 11.41
N ALA A 11 -6.21 1.26 11.33
CA ALA A 11 -5.25 1.94 12.19
C ALA A 11 -5.69 1.98 13.65
N ASP A 12 -6.96 2.26 13.94
CA ASP A 12 -7.47 2.25 15.32
C ASP A 12 -7.32 0.86 15.96
N TRP A 13 -7.61 -0.19 15.20
CA TRP A 13 -7.35 -1.56 15.63
C TRP A 13 -5.86 -1.80 15.95
N PHE A 14 -4.95 -1.36 15.08
CA PHE A 14 -3.51 -1.48 15.33
C PHE A 14 -3.05 -0.72 16.59
N LEU A 15 -3.60 0.47 16.84
CA LEU A 15 -3.32 1.27 18.03
C LEU A 15 -3.79 0.57 19.31
N GLU A 16 -4.93 -0.11 19.27
CA GLU A 16 -5.51 -0.83 20.41
C GLU A 16 -4.79 -2.15 20.71
N THR A 17 -4.35 -2.87 19.68
CA THR A 17 -3.73 -4.19 19.81
C THR A 17 -2.39 -4.31 19.07
N PRO A 18 -1.40 -3.45 19.35
CA PRO A 18 -0.14 -3.45 18.60
C PRO A 18 0.67 -4.73 18.81
N LEU A 19 0.49 -5.44 19.93
CA LEU A 19 1.19 -6.71 20.20
C LEU A 19 0.67 -7.88 19.35
N ASP A 20 -0.53 -7.76 18.79
CA ASP A 20 -1.14 -8.79 17.95
C ASP A 20 -0.66 -8.71 16.49
N VAL A 21 0.13 -7.70 16.15
CA VAL A 21 0.65 -7.49 14.79
C VAL A 21 2.14 -7.84 14.76
N SER A 22 2.50 -8.82 13.95
CA SER A 22 3.89 -9.23 13.76
C SER A 22 4.42 -8.89 12.38
N MET A 23 3.53 -8.80 11.39
CA MET A 23 3.89 -8.55 10.00
C MET A 23 2.79 -7.83 9.22
N GLU A 24 3.17 -7.34 8.04
CA GLU A 24 2.29 -6.67 7.07
C GLU A 24 1.07 -7.52 6.69
N ALA A 25 1.29 -8.83 6.52
CA ALA A 25 0.22 -9.78 6.19
C ALA A 25 -0.89 -9.86 7.26
N ASP A 26 -0.60 -9.56 8.54
CA ASP A 26 -1.63 -9.50 9.58
C ASP A 26 -2.59 -8.32 9.33
N MET A 27 -2.03 -7.18 8.91
CA MET A 27 -2.79 -5.97 8.58
C MET A 27 -3.56 -6.14 7.27
N GLN A 28 -2.93 -6.74 6.26
CA GLN A 28 -3.55 -7.03 4.97
C GLN A 28 -4.74 -7.98 5.12
N CYS A 29 -4.60 -9.07 5.89
CA CYS A 29 -5.71 -9.99 6.17
C CYS A 29 -6.91 -9.25 6.77
N ARG A 30 -6.67 -8.38 7.75
CA ARG A 30 -7.72 -7.61 8.43
C ARG A 30 -8.39 -6.59 7.52
N LEU A 31 -7.61 -5.91 6.68
CA LEU A 31 -8.15 -5.00 5.67
C LEU A 31 -9.09 -5.74 4.72
N VAL A 32 -8.65 -6.89 4.21
CA VAL A 32 -9.44 -7.72 3.29
C VAL A 32 -10.72 -8.21 3.95
N GLU A 33 -10.64 -8.74 5.18
CA GLU A 33 -11.82 -9.18 5.95
C GLU A 33 -12.80 -8.03 6.13
N ARG A 34 -12.32 -6.86 6.56
CA ARG A 34 -13.17 -5.69 6.81
C ARG A 34 -13.85 -5.18 5.54
N LEU A 35 -13.11 -5.02 4.45
CA LEU A 35 -13.68 -4.59 3.16
C LEU A 35 -14.74 -5.58 2.67
N ARG A 36 -14.48 -6.88 2.80
CA ARG A 36 -15.44 -7.92 2.40
C ARG A 36 -16.70 -7.89 3.26
N ASP A 37 -16.56 -7.73 4.58
CA ASP A 37 -17.70 -7.65 5.49
C ASP A 37 -18.59 -6.45 5.18
N ILE A 38 -18.00 -5.27 4.92
CA ILE A 38 -18.77 -4.08 4.57
C ILE A 38 -19.49 -4.30 3.24
N LEU A 39 -18.78 -4.72 2.19
CA LEU A 39 -19.40 -4.96 0.88
C LEU A 39 -20.46 -6.07 0.93
N GLN A 40 -20.28 -7.10 1.77
CA GLN A 40 -21.26 -8.17 1.95
C GLN A 40 -22.53 -7.65 2.61
N ASN A 41 -22.42 -6.75 3.60
CA ASN A 41 -23.56 -6.12 4.25
C ASN A 41 -24.29 -5.12 3.33
N GLU A 42 -23.59 -4.61 2.32
CA GLU A 42 -24.14 -3.74 1.27
C GLU A 42 -24.69 -4.52 0.05
N ASP A 43 -24.66 -5.86 0.08
CA ASP A 43 -25.00 -6.73 -1.08
C ASP A 43 -24.18 -6.39 -2.35
N ALA A 44 -22.95 -5.92 -2.14
CA ALA A 44 -22.04 -5.43 -3.16
C ALA A 44 -20.69 -6.19 -3.17
N LEU A 45 -20.58 -7.34 -2.49
CA LEU A 45 -19.32 -8.10 -2.40
C LEU A 45 -18.85 -8.64 -3.74
N TYR A 46 -19.75 -8.95 -4.65
CA TYR A 46 -19.42 -9.65 -5.87
C TYR A 46 -19.41 -8.72 -7.10
N THR A 47 -18.45 -8.94 -7.98
CA THR A 47 -18.35 -8.33 -9.31
C THR A 47 -18.81 -9.31 -10.37
N THR A 48 -19.46 -8.80 -11.41
CA THR A 48 -19.85 -9.59 -12.60
C THR A 48 -18.69 -9.60 -13.60
N CYS A 49 -18.29 -10.78 -14.04
CA CYS A 49 -17.24 -10.91 -15.06
C CYS A 49 -17.86 -11.34 -16.39
N HIS A 50 -18.05 -10.40 -17.33
CA HIS A 50 -18.78 -10.69 -18.58
C HIS A 50 -18.02 -11.58 -19.56
N ASN A 51 -16.70 -11.72 -19.42
CA ASN A 51 -15.90 -12.63 -20.24
C ASN A 51 -14.50 -12.85 -19.64
N PRO A 52 -14.32 -13.74 -18.64
CA PRO A 52 -12.98 -14.07 -18.14
C PRO A 52 -12.21 -14.81 -19.24
N ALA A 53 -11.48 -14.08 -20.09
CA ALA A 53 -10.62 -14.69 -21.08
C ALA A 53 -9.29 -15.04 -20.41
N LEU A 54 -9.18 -16.27 -19.91
CA LEU A 54 -7.90 -16.81 -19.46
C LEU A 54 -6.97 -16.96 -20.67
N THR A 55 -6.24 -15.89 -20.94
CA THR A 55 -5.16 -15.90 -21.91
C THR A 55 -3.94 -16.49 -21.23
N THR A 56 -3.48 -17.63 -21.74
CA THR A 56 -2.21 -18.22 -21.34
C THR A 56 -1.17 -17.91 -22.41
N ASP A 57 0.08 -17.66 -22.02
CA ASP A 57 1.21 -17.48 -22.94
C ASP A 57 1.59 -18.76 -23.72
N GLY A 58 0.91 -19.89 -23.44
CA GLY A 58 1.17 -21.19 -24.05
C GLY A 58 2.44 -21.86 -23.55
N ASN A 59 3.23 -21.22 -22.68
CA ASN A 59 4.52 -21.70 -22.17
C ASN A 59 4.36 -22.35 -20.79
N TYR A 60 3.45 -23.31 -20.67
CA TYR A 60 3.31 -24.09 -19.44
C TYR A 60 3.41 -25.59 -19.74
N ALA A 61 4.03 -26.31 -18.81
CA ALA A 61 4.13 -27.77 -18.89
C ALA A 61 2.73 -28.40 -18.95
N GLU A 62 2.55 -29.45 -19.77
CA GLU A 62 1.24 -30.06 -20.06
C GLU A 62 0.46 -30.48 -18.79
N TYR A 63 1.14 -30.87 -17.72
CA TYR A 63 0.50 -31.25 -16.45
C TYR A 63 -0.27 -30.10 -15.79
N LYS A 64 -0.01 -28.83 -16.14
CA LYS A 64 -0.73 -27.65 -15.64
C LYS A 64 -2.04 -27.40 -16.38
N ARG A 65 -2.26 -28.00 -17.56
CA ARG A 65 -3.46 -27.77 -18.39
C ARG A 65 -4.77 -28.10 -17.66
N PRO A 66 -4.92 -29.27 -16.98
CA PRO A 66 -6.17 -29.58 -16.28
C PRO A 66 -6.51 -28.60 -15.16
N TYR A 67 -5.48 -28.02 -14.52
CA TYR A 67 -5.67 -27.01 -13.48
C TYR A 67 -6.19 -25.69 -14.07
N ILE A 68 -5.59 -25.24 -15.18
CA ILE A 68 -6.02 -24.03 -15.88
C ILE A 68 -7.45 -24.18 -16.41
N ASP A 69 -7.77 -25.32 -17.02
CA ASP A 69 -9.12 -25.61 -17.54
C ASP A 69 -10.17 -25.57 -16.43
N ARG A 70 -9.85 -26.10 -15.25
CA ARG A 70 -10.75 -26.08 -14.08
C ARG A 70 -11.01 -24.67 -13.56
N ILE A 71 -9.99 -23.82 -13.54
CA ILE A 71 -10.16 -22.42 -13.14
C ILE A 71 -11.00 -21.66 -14.18
N ALA A 72 -10.74 -21.92 -15.47
CA ALA A 72 -11.53 -21.37 -16.57
C ALA A 72 -13.00 -21.72 -16.45
N GLU A 73 -13.28 -22.97 -16.10
CA GLU A 73 -14.63 -23.49 -15.92
C GLU A 73 -15.32 -22.89 -14.70
N SER A 74 -14.64 -22.80 -13.55
CA SER A 74 -15.19 -22.13 -12.35
C SER A 74 -15.49 -20.66 -12.63
N GLY A 75 -14.58 -19.92 -13.26
CA GLY A 75 -14.82 -18.52 -13.62
C GLY A 75 -16.01 -18.32 -14.56
N ARG A 76 -16.26 -19.25 -15.49
CA ARG A 76 -17.42 -19.21 -16.39
C ARG A 76 -18.73 -19.62 -15.72
N ASN A 77 -18.69 -20.56 -14.78
CA ASN A 77 -19.89 -21.12 -14.15
C ASN A 77 -20.38 -20.30 -12.95
N ASP A 78 -19.46 -19.74 -12.18
CA ASP A 78 -19.80 -18.98 -10.97
C ASP A 78 -20.22 -17.55 -11.30
N GLY A 79 -19.78 -16.99 -12.44
CA GLY A 79 -20.18 -15.69 -13.00
C GLY A 79 -19.88 -14.46 -12.12
N SER A 80 -19.41 -14.70 -10.91
CA SER A 80 -19.25 -13.72 -9.84
C SER A 80 -17.92 -13.98 -9.12
N LEU A 81 -17.13 -12.92 -8.97
CA LEU A 81 -15.88 -12.91 -8.20
C LEU A 81 -16.05 -11.96 -7.04
N SER A 82 -15.39 -12.20 -5.90
CA SER A 82 -15.28 -11.15 -4.86
C SER A 82 -14.71 -9.87 -5.49
N ARG A 83 -15.15 -8.69 -5.08
CA ARG A 83 -14.55 -7.41 -5.48
C ARG A 83 -13.21 -7.17 -4.80
N VAL A 84 -13.03 -7.69 -3.58
CA VAL A 84 -11.81 -7.52 -2.78
C VAL A 84 -10.83 -8.65 -3.03
N HIS A 85 -9.62 -8.32 -3.49
CA HIS A 85 -8.54 -9.27 -3.72
C HIS A 85 -7.23 -8.78 -3.08
N PRO A 86 -6.52 -9.63 -2.34
CA PRO A 86 -5.13 -9.35 -1.96
C PRO A 86 -4.18 -9.71 -3.10
N GLU A 87 -2.98 -9.13 -3.07
CA GLU A 87 -1.83 -9.57 -3.88
C GLU A 87 -2.13 -9.52 -5.39
N VAL A 88 -2.67 -8.39 -5.86
CA VAL A 88 -3.19 -8.25 -7.23
C VAL A 88 -2.12 -7.76 -8.19
N ASN A 89 -1.87 -8.53 -9.25
CA ASN A 89 -1.03 -8.07 -10.34
C ASN A 89 -1.91 -7.28 -11.31
N LEU A 90 -1.55 -6.04 -11.59
CA LEU A 90 -2.22 -5.22 -12.60
C LEU A 90 -1.47 -5.33 -13.93
N SER A 91 -2.23 -5.30 -15.02
CA SER A 91 -1.71 -5.39 -16.38
C SER A 91 -1.26 -4.01 -16.81
N ASP A 92 0.05 -3.75 -16.74
CA ASP A 92 0.65 -2.62 -17.43
C ASP A 92 1.26 -3.12 -18.75
N PRO A 93 0.78 -2.66 -19.92
CA PRO A 93 1.35 -3.02 -21.21
C PRO A 93 2.83 -2.60 -21.37
N ASP A 94 3.25 -1.53 -20.68
CA ASP A 94 4.52 -0.85 -20.86
C ASP A 94 5.42 -0.86 -19.59
N GLY A 95 4.87 -1.26 -18.44
CA GLY A 95 5.54 -1.20 -17.15
C GLY A 95 5.95 -2.54 -16.52
N PRO A 96 6.73 -2.48 -15.42
CA PRO A 96 7.11 -3.67 -14.65
C PRO A 96 5.87 -4.34 -14.04
N ASN A 97 5.91 -5.67 -13.89
CA ASN A 97 4.87 -6.38 -13.15
C ASN A 97 4.94 -5.96 -11.68
N GLU A 98 4.03 -5.08 -11.27
CA GLU A 98 3.86 -4.70 -9.88
C GLU A 98 2.56 -5.24 -9.33
N GLN A 99 2.65 -5.64 -8.07
CA GLN A 99 1.58 -6.24 -7.30
C GLN A 99 1.10 -5.20 -6.30
N ILE A 100 -0.21 -4.94 -6.30
CA ILE A 100 -0.87 -4.10 -5.30
C ILE A 100 -1.32 -4.99 -4.14
N ASP A 101 -1.05 -4.56 -2.91
CA ASP A 101 -1.34 -5.37 -1.72
C ASP A 101 -2.83 -5.71 -1.59
N VAL A 102 -3.74 -4.75 -1.76
CA VAL A 102 -5.19 -4.98 -1.77
C VAL A 102 -5.86 -4.10 -2.81
N VAL A 103 -6.72 -4.71 -3.63
CA VAL A 103 -7.55 -4.02 -4.63
C VAL A 103 -9.03 -4.33 -4.39
N VAL A 104 -9.86 -3.31 -4.57
CA VAL A 104 -11.31 -3.43 -4.70
C VAL A 104 -11.67 -3.12 -6.15
N PHE A 105 -12.19 -4.11 -6.86
CA PHE A 105 -12.64 -3.95 -8.25
C PHE A 105 -14.03 -3.32 -8.33
N ASP A 106 -14.42 -2.87 -9.51
CA ASP A 106 -15.77 -2.45 -9.85
C ASP A 106 -16.80 -3.57 -9.73
N ASP A 107 -18.08 -3.20 -9.76
CA ASP A 107 -19.21 -4.15 -9.79
C ASP A 107 -19.29 -4.94 -11.11
N GLU A 108 -18.61 -4.45 -12.14
CA GLU A 108 -18.42 -5.13 -13.43
C GLU A 108 -16.94 -5.10 -13.85
N LEU A 109 -16.36 -6.28 -14.11
CA LEU A 109 -15.05 -6.37 -14.78
C LEU A 109 -15.24 -6.25 -16.29
N SER A 110 -14.89 -5.08 -16.83
CA SER A 110 -15.04 -4.75 -18.25
C SER A 110 -13.92 -5.33 -19.11
N TYR A 111 -12.77 -5.62 -18.51
CA TYR A 111 -11.59 -6.11 -19.22
C TYR A 111 -11.28 -7.58 -18.91
N PRO A 112 -10.66 -8.32 -19.85
CA PRO A 112 -10.37 -9.72 -19.64
C PRO A 112 -9.26 -9.94 -18.60
N VAL A 113 -9.49 -10.86 -17.66
CA VAL A 113 -8.47 -11.32 -16.70
C VAL A 113 -7.48 -12.25 -17.39
N SER A 114 -6.23 -11.82 -17.55
CA SER A 114 -5.17 -12.63 -18.16
C SER A 114 -4.47 -13.54 -17.14
N TRP A 115 -3.91 -14.67 -17.60
CA TRP A 115 -3.15 -15.59 -16.75
C TRP A 115 -1.75 -15.83 -17.33
N ASN A 116 -0.74 -15.22 -16.72
CA ASN A 116 0.64 -15.32 -17.20
C ASN A 116 1.58 -15.79 -16.07
N GLY A 117 2.41 -16.79 -16.34
CA GLY A 117 3.44 -17.24 -15.39
C GLY A 117 2.93 -17.84 -14.08
N GLY A 118 1.63 -18.12 -13.96
CA GLY A 118 1.01 -18.57 -12.70
C GLY A 118 0.27 -17.46 -11.93
N SER A 119 0.31 -16.22 -12.42
CA SER A 119 -0.37 -15.08 -11.81
C SER A 119 -1.53 -14.61 -12.66
N LYS A 120 -2.63 -14.26 -12.01
CA LYS A 120 -3.76 -13.57 -12.62
C LYS A 120 -3.40 -12.10 -12.76
N ARG A 121 -3.71 -11.49 -13.90
CA ARG A 121 -3.54 -10.05 -14.09
C ARG A 121 -4.86 -9.42 -14.49
N TYR A 122 -5.17 -8.32 -13.82
CA TYR A 122 -6.38 -7.55 -13.99
C TYR A 122 -6.05 -6.26 -14.72
N ASP A 123 -7.04 -5.63 -15.35
CA ASP A 123 -6.84 -4.31 -15.93
C ASP A 123 -7.01 -3.26 -14.82
N GLU A 124 -6.14 -2.26 -14.80
CA GLU A 124 -6.20 -1.22 -13.76
C GLU A 124 -7.44 -0.33 -13.88
N ARG A 125 -8.10 -0.31 -15.04
CA ARG A 125 -9.35 0.44 -15.25
C ARG A 125 -10.57 -0.21 -14.59
N ASP A 126 -10.47 -1.45 -14.16
CA ASP A 126 -11.54 -2.12 -13.38
C ASP A 126 -11.36 -1.90 -11.86
N VAL A 127 -10.39 -1.08 -11.43
CA VAL A 127 -10.06 -0.85 -10.02
C VAL A 127 -10.88 0.32 -9.47
N THR A 128 -11.75 0.05 -8.51
CA THR A 128 -12.44 1.10 -7.73
C THR A 128 -11.50 1.71 -6.70
N ALA A 129 -10.78 0.89 -5.93
CA ALA A 129 -9.87 1.37 -4.88
C ALA A 129 -8.64 0.47 -4.75
N ALA A 130 -7.53 1.06 -4.32
CA ALA A 130 -6.25 0.37 -4.15
C ALA A 130 -5.56 0.75 -2.84
N PHE A 131 -4.97 -0.24 -2.18
CA PHE A 131 -4.28 -0.06 -0.91
C PHE A 131 -2.91 -0.71 -0.98
N GLU A 132 -1.89 0.05 -0.58
CA GLU A 132 -0.55 -0.43 -0.25
C GLU A 132 -0.35 -0.38 1.26
N LEU A 133 0.23 -1.42 1.83
CA LEU A 133 0.48 -1.53 3.26
C LEU A 133 1.98 -1.70 3.48
N LYS A 134 2.55 -0.94 4.41
CA LYS A 134 3.95 -1.11 4.80
C LYS A 134 4.10 -1.27 6.29
N PHE A 135 4.64 -2.40 6.73
CA PHE A 135 4.88 -2.67 8.15
C PHE A 135 6.37 -2.56 8.52
N ILE A 136 6.73 -1.47 9.20
CA ILE A 136 8.11 -1.13 9.56
C ILE A 136 8.45 -1.69 10.94
N THR A 137 9.11 -2.85 10.95
CA THR A 137 9.36 -3.66 12.16
C THR A 137 10.59 -3.27 12.98
N ASN A 138 11.66 -2.75 12.34
CA ASN A 138 12.94 -2.57 13.02
C ASN A 138 13.89 -1.70 12.21
N GLN A 139 13.86 -0.37 12.35
CA GLN A 139 14.96 0.48 11.93
C GLN A 139 14.98 1.79 12.73
N ASN A 140 15.90 1.93 13.68
CA ASN A 140 16.44 3.26 14.03
C ASN A 140 17.44 3.75 12.95
N VAL A 141 17.38 3.19 11.74
CA VAL A 141 18.39 3.34 10.68
C VAL A 141 18.48 4.79 10.22
N LEU A 142 17.35 5.50 10.08
CA LEU A 142 17.38 6.94 9.81
C LEU A 142 18.19 7.71 10.87
N SER A 143 18.06 7.33 12.14
CA SER A 143 18.82 7.95 13.24
C SER A 143 20.26 7.45 13.36
N ASN A 144 20.61 6.29 12.82
CA ASN A 144 21.97 5.74 12.91
C ASN A 144 22.83 6.11 11.70
N GLU A 145 22.24 6.23 10.51
CA GLU A 145 22.96 6.46 9.25
C GLU A 145 23.16 7.95 8.93
N LEU A 146 22.21 8.81 9.32
CA LEU A 146 22.36 10.26 9.17
C LEU A 146 23.29 10.79 10.27
N THR A 147 24.61 10.63 10.14
CA THR A 147 25.55 11.05 11.19
C THR A 147 25.43 12.55 11.52
N THR A 148 25.77 12.92 12.76
CA THR A 148 25.78 14.31 13.22
C THR A 148 26.69 15.22 12.37
N ALA A 149 27.68 14.66 11.69
CA ALA A 149 28.56 15.38 10.78
C ALA A 149 27.83 15.83 9.50
N THR A 150 27.05 14.94 8.88
CA THR A 150 26.21 15.23 7.70
C THR A 150 25.19 16.35 8.00
N LEU A 151 24.66 16.38 9.22
CA LEU A 151 23.69 17.39 9.67
C LEU A 151 24.29 18.78 9.96
N ARG A 152 25.62 18.90 10.08
CA ARG A 152 26.32 20.15 10.50
C ARG A 152 26.91 20.94 9.34
N SER A 153 27.24 20.33 8.20
CA SER A 153 28.04 20.96 7.13
C SER A 153 27.24 21.61 5.99
N ALA A 154 25.93 21.43 5.88
CA ALA A 154 25.12 22.01 4.80
C ALA A 154 24.49 23.36 5.17
N SER A 155 24.42 24.29 4.20
CA SER A 155 23.57 25.49 4.27
C SER A 155 22.13 25.09 4.63
N LYS A 156 21.48 25.90 5.47
CA LYS A 156 20.60 25.41 6.56
C LYS A 156 19.29 24.72 6.17
N ALA A 157 18.83 24.77 4.92
CA ALA A 157 17.46 24.42 4.54
C ALA A 157 17.32 23.35 3.44
N GLU A 158 18.04 23.44 2.32
CA GLU A 158 17.71 22.67 1.11
C GLU A 158 18.43 21.31 1.01
N MET A 159 19.76 21.25 1.18
CA MET A 159 20.53 19.98 1.14
C MET A 159 20.14 18.94 2.22
N ARG A 160 19.30 19.30 3.20
CA ARG A 160 18.93 18.44 4.33
C ARG A 160 17.63 17.68 4.12
N ARG A 161 16.81 18.13 3.17
CA ARG A 161 15.59 17.43 2.74
C ARG A 161 16.02 16.27 1.84
N ASP A 162 16.83 16.55 0.83
CA ASP A 162 17.25 15.58 -0.18
C ASP A 162 18.00 14.38 0.42
N ASP A 163 18.97 14.57 1.32
CA ASP A 163 19.69 13.44 1.94
C ASP A 163 18.78 12.56 2.83
N ALA A 164 17.82 13.16 3.55
CA ALA A 164 16.90 12.42 4.41
C ALA A 164 15.86 11.69 3.57
N VAL A 165 15.33 12.36 2.55
CA VAL A 165 14.35 11.83 1.58
C VAL A 165 14.99 10.76 0.72
N GLU A 166 16.16 10.98 0.12
CA GLU A 166 16.94 9.97 -0.62
C GLU A 166 17.24 8.75 0.27
N LYS A 167 17.46 8.93 1.57
CA LYS A 167 17.61 7.80 2.49
C LYS A 167 16.29 7.08 2.75
N LEU A 168 15.18 7.79 2.90
CA LEU A 168 13.85 7.16 2.90
C LEU A 168 13.65 6.36 1.61
N HIS A 169 14.01 6.92 0.45
CA HIS A 169 13.85 6.25 -0.85
C HIS A 169 14.72 4.99 -0.97
N THR A 170 15.97 5.06 -0.51
CA THR A 170 16.96 3.97 -0.67
C THR A 170 16.91 2.90 0.42
N THR A 171 16.41 3.21 1.62
CA THR A 171 16.33 2.25 2.74
C THR A 171 14.91 1.79 3.08
N ASN A 172 13.88 2.61 2.82
CA ASN A 172 12.51 2.19 3.09
C ASN A 172 11.87 1.55 1.87
N ARG A 173 11.95 0.21 1.83
CA ARG A 173 10.95 -0.73 1.27
C ARG A 173 10.09 -0.25 0.08
N LYS A 174 10.64 0.58 -0.81
CA LYS A 174 9.98 1.11 -2.00
C LYS A 174 8.81 2.08 -1.79
N LEU A 175 8.70 2.81 -0.66
CA LEU A 175 7.57 3.75 -0.44
C LEU A 175 7.31 4.72 -1.61
N GLU A 176 8.36 5.32 -2.17
CA GLU A 176 8.26 6.20 -3.35
C GLU A 176 7.72 5.45 -4.57
N HIS A 177 8.15 4.21 -4.77
CA HIS A 177 7.69 3.36 -5.87
C HIS A 177 6.21 3.00 -5.69
N ASP A 178 5.80 2.61 -4.49
CA ASP A 178 4.41 2.27 -4.18
C ASP A 178 3.51 3.51 -4.36
N LEU A 179 3.97 4.70 -3.92
CA LEU A 179 3.27 5.97 -4.14
C LEU A 179 3.13 6.30 -5.62
N ASN A 180 4.21 6.20 -6.38
CA ASN A 180 4.16 6.44 -7.83
C ASN A 180 3.19 5.47 -8.50
N ARG A 181 3.25 4.18 -8.15
CA ARG A 181 2.35 3.18 -8.72
C ARG A 181 0.89 3.46 -8.40
N LEU A 182 0.58 3.83 -7.15
CA LEU A 182 -0.77 4.19 -6.74
C LEU A 182 -1.26 5.46 -7.44
N ASN A 183 -0.42 6.49 -7.56
CA ASN A 183 -0.76 7.72 -8.27
C ASN A 183 -0.96 7.53 -9.79
N ASP A 184 -0.35 6.48 -10.37
CA ASP A 184 -0.54 6.13 -11.79
C ASP A 184 -1.86 5.39 -12.05
N LEU A 185 -2.58 4.92 -11.01
CA LEU A 185 -3.85 4.23 -11.19
C LEU A 185 -4.96 5.19 -11.64
N PRO A 186 -5.90 4.75 -12.50
CA PRO A 186 -7.00 5.58 -12.98
C PRO A 186 -8.15 5.69 -11.96
N THR A 187 -7.84 5.73 -10.66
CA THR A 187 -8.82 5.94 -9.57
C THR A 187 -8.30 6.96 -8.56
N ASP A 188 -9.22 7.67 -7.93
CA ASP A 188 -8.93 8.64 -6.86
C ASP A 188 -8.92 7.97 -5.47
N ASP A 189 -9.43 6.76 -5.32
CA ASP A 189 -9.48 6.01 -4.04
C ASP A 189 -8.22 5.17 -3.85
N THR A 190 -7.06 5.82 -3.72
CA THR A 190 -5.78 5.16 -3.50
C THR A 190 -5.18 5.49 -2.14
N TYR A 191 -4.64 4.46 -1.46
CA TYR A 191 -4.21 4.57 -0.07
C TYR A 191 -2.86 3.91 0.16
N LEU A 192 -1.91 4.67 0.72
CA LEU A 192 -0.68 4.10 1.30
C LEU A 192 -0.80 4.11 2.83
N ILE A 193 -0.78 2.93 3.44
CA ILE A 193 -0.91 2.77 4.89
C ILE A 193 0.38 2.23 5.49
N VAL A 194 1.04 3.06 6.29
CA VAL A 194 2.31 2.74 6.94
C VAL A 194 2.09 2.49 8.43
N PHE A 195 2.48 1.32 8.88
CA PHE A 195 2.39 0.88 10.27
C PHE A 195 3.78 0.72 10.87
N SER A 196 3.95 1.09 12.14
CA SER A 196 5.17 0.77 12.88
C SER A 196 4.92 0.63 14.37
N HIS A 197 5.57 -0.33 15.02
CA HIS A 197 5.56 -0.46 16.48
C HIS A 197 6.27 0.70 17.20
N TYR A 198 7.15 1.40 16.50
CA TYR A 198 7.87 2.56 17.02
C TYR A 198 7.41 3.81 16.30
N ASN A 199 7.67 4.96 16.91
CA ASN A 199 7.49 6.23 16.22
C ASN A 199 8.64 6.45 15.21
N TYR A 200 8.58 5.72 14.10
CA TYR A 200 9.55 5.66 13.02
C TYR A 200 9.69 7.00 12.28
N LEU A 201 8.56 7.67 12.04
CA LEU A 201 8.52 8.96 11.33
C LEU A 201 8.57 10.17 12.27
N PHE A 202 8.67 9.93 13.58
CA PHE A 202 8.68 10.96 14.63
C PHE A 202 7.42 11.86 14.64
N GLN A 203 6.24 11.27 14.42
CA GLN A 203 4.91 11.90 14.37
C GLN A 203 3.93 11.27 15.39
N PRO A 204 2.85 11.97 15.80
CA PRO A 204 2.87 13.36 16.23
C PRO A 204 3.45 13.50 17.67
N ASP A 205 4.00 14.66 17.99
CA ASP A 205 4.63 15.02 19.28
C ASP A 205 5.49 13.92 19.96
N PHE A 206 6.69 13.74 19.42
CA PHE A 206 7.74 12.96 20.07
C PHE A 206 8.21 13.66 21.37
N LEU A 207 7.76 13.21 22.54
CA LEU A 207 8.24 13.68 23.84
C LEU A 207 9.47 12.87 24.30
N ASP A 208 10.64 13.14 23.71
CA ASP A 208 11.92 12.67 24.28
C ASP A 208 12.79 13.86 24.68
N LEU A 209 13.12 13.93 25.97
CA LEU A 209 13.77 15.06 26.65
C LEU A 209 15.30 15.09 26.45
N ASN A 210 15.88 14.18 25.65
CA ASN A 210 17.33 14.15 25.42
C ASN A 210 17.78 15.10 24.31
N THR A 211 18.46 16.18 24.72
CA THR A 211 18.59 17.46 23.98
C THR A 211 19.32 17.44 22.62
N HIS A 212 20.05 16.37 22.25
CA HIS A 212 20.72 16.26 20.94
C HIS A 212 20.03 15.29 19.98
N THR A 213 19.74 14.07 20.42
CA THR A 213 19.00 13.06 19.64
C THR A 213 17.62 13.57 19.27
N TYR A 214 16.95 14.28 20.19
CA TYR A 214 15.67 14.94 19.93
C TYR A 214 15.74 15.91 18.75
N LYS A 215 16.73 16.82 18.71
CA LYS A 215 16.86 17.81 17.63
C LYS A 215 17.16 17.17 16.28
N LYS A 216 17.85 16.03 16.28
CA LYS A 216 18.13 15.25 15.07
C LYS A 216 16.87 14.57 14.57
N ASN A 217 16.22 13.79 15.41
CA ASN A 217 15.03 13.02 15.06
C ASN A 217 13.87 13.94 14.64
N ARG A 218 13.69 15.07 15.33
CA ARG A 218 12.70 16.09 14.92
C ARG A 218 12.95 16.65 13.52
N LYS A 219 14.22 16.83 13.11
CA LYS A 219 14.53 17.27 11.74
C LYS A 219 14.22 16.20 10.71
N ILE A 220 14.49 14.94 11.03
CA ILE A 220 14.14 13.81 10.16
C ILE A 220 12.62 13.73 10.01
N GLY A 221 11.88 13.75 11.11
CA GLY A 221 10.41 13.72 11.09
C GLY A 221 9.81 14.88 10.31
N TRP A 222 10.38 16.10 10.44
CA TRP A 222 9.92 17.24 9.64
C TRP A 222 10.22 17.09 8.14
N ALA A 223 11.37 16.52 7.77
CA ALA A 223 11.70 16.27 6.37
C ALA A 223 10.78 15.20 5.76
N VAL A 224 10.51 14.11 6.48
CA VAL A 224 9.54 13.08 6.10
C VAL A 224 8.17 13.70 5.92
N ASP A 225 7.69 14.44 6.93
CA ASP A 225 6.38 15.08 6.93
C ASP A 225 6.21 16.04 5.75
N THR A 226 7.21 16.87 5.49
CA THR A 226 7.22 17.78 4.33
C THR A 226 7.20 17.02 3.00
N TRP A 227 7.88 15.87 2.93
CA TRP A 227 7.88 15.04 1.73
C TRP A 227 6.53 14.35 1.53
N LEU A 228 6.03 13.60 2.51
CA LEU A 228 4.74 12.91 2.42
C LEU A 228 3.57 13.88 2.22
N SER A 229 3.61 15.06 2.84
CA SER A 229 2.63 16.12 2.56
C SER A 229 2.67 16.55 1.10
N ALA A 230 3.87 16.77 0.55
CA ALA A 230 4.02 17.17 -0.84
C ALA A 230 3.59 16.07 -1.84
N GLU A 231 3.90 14.81 -1.55
CA GLU A 231 3.44 13.67 -2.35
C GLU A 231 1.91 13.58 -2.32
N ALA A 232 1.29 13.64 -1.14
CA ALA A 232 -0.15 13.62 -0.98
C ALA A 232 -0.86 14.82 -1.63
N GLU A 233 -0.27 16.03 -1.58
CA GLU A 233 -0.80 17.23 -2.24
C GLU A 233 -0.70 17.18 -3.77
N SER A 234 0.32 16.51 -4.30
CA SER A 234 0.59 16.47 -5.74
C SER A 234 -0.01 15.26 -6.46
N GLY A 235 -0.34 14.19 -5.73
CA GLY A 235 -0.96 12.98 -6.23
C GLY A 235 -2.44 12.82 -5.80
N SER A 236 -3.03 11.68 -6.16
CA SER A 236 -4.35 11.25 -5.70
C SER A 236 -4.30 10.36 -4.46
N THR A 237 -3.11 9.84 -4.11
CA THR A 237 -2.95 8.89 -3.00
C THR A 237 -3.04 9.56 -1.63
N GLU A 238 -3.97 9.09 -0.80
CA GLU A 238 -4.02 9.43 0.61
C GLU A 238 -3.03 8.57 1.42
N ILE A 239 -2.31 9.18 2.36
CA ILE A 239 -1.26 8.51 3.12
C ILE A 239 -1.61 8.50 4.60
N LEU A 240 -1.67 7.31 5.19
CA LEU A 240 -1.91 7.10 6.62
C LEU A 240 -0.66 6.52 7.27
N TYR A 241 -0.16 7.18 8.32
CA TYR A 241 0.84 6.61 9.21
C TYR A 241 0.26 6.33 10.58
N ALA A 242 0.46 5.11 11.08
CA ALA A 242 -0.02 4.66 12.37
C ALA A 242 1.08 3.99 13.20
N HIS A 243 1.11 4.33 14.49
CA HIS A 243 1.98 3.73 15.51
C HIS A 243 1.25 3.73 16.87
N PRO A 244 1.71 3.00 17.90
CA PRO A 244 1.00 2.92 19.18
C PRO A 244 0.74 4.24 19.92
N GLY A 245 1.37 5.33 19.49
CA GLY A 245 1.17 6.66 20.08
C GLY A 245 0.18 7.55 19.33
N GLY A 246 -0.31 7.13 18.16
CA GLY A 246 -1.22 7.93 17.34
C GLY A 246 -1.21 7.55 15.86
N LYS A 247 -2.05 8.25 15.10
CA LYS A 247 -2.11 8.18 13.64
C LYS A 247 -2.14 9.58 13.03
N THR A 248 -1.57 9.70 11.84
CA THR A 248 -1.49 10.94 11.06
C THR A 248 -1.89 10.66 9.61
N TRP A 249 -2.72 11.52 9.05
CA TRP A 249 -3.07 11.53 7.63
C TRP A 249 -2.32 12.65 6.91
N TRP A 250 -1.88 12.36 5.68
CA TRP A 250 -1.57 13.34 4.65
C TRP A 250 -2.52 13.09 3.47
N SER A 251 -3.21 14.14 3.03
CA SER A 251 -4.17 14.11 1.92
C SER A 251 -4.14 15.44 1.17
N SER A 252 -4.55 15.44 -0.10
CA SER A 252 -4.77 16.66 -0.90
C SER A 252 -5.97 17.50 -0.43
#